data_AF-A0A3T0HVV9-F1
#
_entry.id   AF-A0A3T0HVV9-F1
#
_cell.length_a   1.000
_cell.length_b   1.000
_cell.length_c   1.000
_cell.angle_alpha   90.00
_cell.angle_beta   90.00
_cell.angle_gamma   90.00
#
_symmetry.space_group_name_H-M   'P 1'
#
loop_
_entity.id
_entity.type
_entity.pdbx_description
1 polymer ?
#
loop_
_entity_poly.entity_id
_entity_poly.type
_entity_poly.pdbx_seq_one_letter_code
_entity_poly.pdbx_strand_id
1 'polypeptide(L)' 'MFEDKSLQFMQIAMKYLPEAKEQLDKSGVELSMDLIEPFMNLFMKVMQEAYELGREDAIANK' A
#
# COMPACT_ATOMS: atom_id res chain seq x y z
N MET A 1 -12.55 4.98 -11.96
CA MET A 1 -12.73 4.24 -10.69
C MET A 1 -11.43 4.00 -9.92
N PHE A 2 -10.24 4.04 -10.55
CA PHE A 2 -8.95 3.93 -9.83
C PHE A 2 -8.61 5.16 -8.96
N GLU A 3 -9.12 6.33 -9.32
CA GLU A 3 -8.71 7.60 -8.70
C GLU A 3 -9.29 7.83 -7.30
N ASP A 4 -10.42 7.21 -6.96
CA ASP A 4 -11.20 7.61 -5.77
C ASP A 4 -10.59 7.13 -4.44
N LYS A 5 -9.87 6.00 -4.48
CA LYS A 5 -9.21 5.42 -3.30
C LYS A 5 -7.68 5.48 -3.32
N SER A 6 -7.09 5.75 -4.48
CA SER A 6 -5.62 5.78 -4.61
C SER A 6 -4.96 6.75 -3.65
N LEU A 7 -5.51 7.96 -3.49
CA LEU A 7 -4.97 8.95 -2.55
C LEU A 7 -5.09 8.48 -1.08
N GLN A 8 -6.19 7.79 -0.74
CA GLN A 8 -6.41 7.28 0.62
C GLN A 8 -5.43 6.14 0.94
N PHE A 9 -5.21 5.23 0.00
CA PHE A 9 -4.22 4.16 0.16
C PHE A 9 -2.80 4.72 0.31
N MET A 10 -2.45 5.76 -0.46
CA MET A 10 -1.17 6.44 -0.31
C MET A 10 -1.02 7.08 1.07
N GLN A 11 -2.06 7.73 1.59
CA GLN A 11 -2.05 8.29 2.95
C GLN A 11 -1.86 7.21 4.02
N ILE A 12 -2.52 6.06 3.87
CA ILE A 12 -2.33 4.91 4.76
C ILE A 12 -0.88 4.43 4.67
N ALA A 13 -0.35 4.21 3.47
CA ALA A 13 1.02 3.75 3.28
C ALA A 13 2.06 4.69 3.92
N MET A 14 1.92 6.00 3.69
CA MET A 14 2.83 7.00 4.27
C MET A 14 2.81 7.02 5.80
N LYS A 15 1.71 6.65 6.44
CA LYS A 15 1.63 6.51 7.90
C LYS A 15 2.52 5.38 8.44
N TYR A 16 2.62 4.28 7.69
CA TYR A 16 3.40 3.09 8.10
C TYR A 16 4.81 3.05 7.52
N LEU A 17 5.12 3.91 6.53
CA LEU A 17 6.45 3.99 5.93
C LEU A 17 7.59 4.18 6.95
N PRO A 18 7.47 5.01 8.01
CA PRO A 18 8.53 5.15 9.02
C PRO A 18 8.82 3.85 9.79
N GLU A 19 7.78 3.07 10.09
CA GLU A 19 7.92 1.78 10.78
C GLU A 19 8.63 0.76 9.88
N ALA A 20 8.24 0.68 8.61
CA ALA A 20 8.91 -0.16 7.63
C ALA A 20 10.39 0.25 7.46
N LYS A 21 10.66 1.57 7.43
CA LYS A 21 12.03 2.10 7.37
C LYS A 21 12.85 1.63 8.58
N GLU A 22 12.33 1.75 9.79
CA GLU A 22 13.04 1.33 11.01
C GLU A 22 13.37 -0.18 10.99
N GLN A 23 12.46 -1.02 10.50
CA GLN A 23 12.70 -2.46 10.39
C GLN A 23 13.77 -2.82 9.34
N LEU A 24 13.79 -2.10 8.21
CA LEU A 24 14.78 -2.28 7.16
C LEU A 24 16.17 -1.79 7.61
N ASP A 25 16.23 -0.63 8.25
CA ASP A 25 17.46 -0.06 8.80
C ASP A 25 18.09 -1.04 9.83
N LYS A 26 17.28 -1.68 10.68
CA LYS A 26 17.73 -2.75 11.61
C LYS A 26 18.28 -3.99 10.90
N SER A 27 17.80 -4.25 9.69
CA SER A 27 18.25 -5.38 8.86
C SER A 27 19.48 -5.03 8.01
N GLY A 28 20.02 -3.80 8.15
CA GLY A 28 21.13 -3.31 7.36
C GLY A 28 20.75 -2.92 5.92
N VAL A 29 19.45 -2.83 5.63
CA VAL A 29 18.92 -2.44 4.32
C VAL A 29 18.53 -0.97 4.38
N GLU A 30 19.25 -0.12 3.66
CA GLU A 30 18.92 1.30 3.58
C GLU A 30 17.74 1.52 2.64
N LEU A 31 16.65 2.07 3.17
CA LEU A 31 15.49 2.43 2.38
C LEU A 31 15.76 3.72 1.59
N SER A 32 16.03 3.60 0.29
CA SER A 32 16.16 4.73 -0.65
C SER A 32 14.85 4.99 -1.41
N MET A 33 14.66 6.23 -1.87
CA MET A 33 13.45 6.61 -2.63
C MET A 33 13.34 5.85 -3.96
N ASP A 34 14.47 5.55 -4.61
CA ASP A 34 14.52 4.79 -5.87
C ASP A 34 14.05 3.33 -5.68
N LEU A 35 14.28 2.76 -4.49
CA LEU A 35 13.79 1.43 -4.14
C LEU A 35 12.31 1.47 -3.75
N ILE A 36 11.85 2.51 -3.06
CA ILE A 36 10.46 2.66 -2.60
C ILE A 36 9.48 2.73 -3.77
N GLU A 37 9.78 3.49 -4.82
CA GLU A 37 8.84 3.74 -5.92
C GLU A 37 8.22 2.46 -6.54
N PRO A 38 9.01 1.45 -6.98
CA PRO A 38 8.44 0.21 -7.50
C PRO A 38 7.64 -0.58 -6.45
N PHE A 39 8.04 -0.54 -5.17
CA PHE A 39 7.29 -1.20 -4.10
C PHE A 39 5.96 -0.50 -3.83
N MET A 40 5.92 0.83 -3.85
CA MET A 40 4.70 1.59 -3.66
C MET A 40 3.72 1.35 -4.81
N ASN A 41 4.22 1.27 -6.05
CA ASN A 41 3.39 0.89 -7.20
C ASN A 41 2.80 -0.52 -7.05
N LEU A 42 3.57 -1.48 -6.55
CA LEU A 42 3.07 -2.83 -6.27
C LEU A 42 2.05 -2.83 -5.12
N PHE A 43 2.35 -2.15 -4.02
CA PHE A 43 1.46 -2.00 -2.87
C PHE A 43 0.09 -1.45 -3.30
N MET A 44 0.08 -0.41 -4.13
CA MET A 44 -1.15 0.20 -4.63
C MET A 44 -2.02 -0.78 -5.42
N LYS A 45 -1.40 -1.66 -6.23
CA LYS A 45 -2.13 -2.71 -6.95
C LYS A 45 -2.75 -3.74 -6.00
N VAL A 46 -1.96 -4.23 -5.04
CA VAL A 46 -2.43 -5.21 -4.03
C VAL A 46 -3.59 -4.64 -3.21
N MET A 47 -3.47 -3.38 -2.78
CA MET A 47 -4.54 -2.71 -2.03
C MET A 47 -5.82 -2.54 -2.85
N GLN A 48 -5.69 -2.26 -4.15
CA GLN A 48 -6.84 -2.15 -5.04
C GLN A 48 -7.56 -3.49 -5.19
N GLU A 49 -6.81 -4.58 -5.44
CA GLU A 49 -7.39 -5.93 -5.54
C GLU A 49 -8.09 -6.34 -4.24
N ALA A 50 -7.47 -6.07 -3.08
CA ALA A 50 -8.06 -6.34 -1.78
C ALA A 50 -9.34 -5.52 -1.52
N TYR A 51 -9.36 -4.25 -1.94
CA TYR A 51 -10.55 -3.40 -1.84
C TYR A 51 -11.68 -3.89 -2.73
N GLU A 52 -11.37 -4.29 -3.97
CA GLU A 52 -12.35 -4.84 -4.91
C GLU A 52 -12.94 -6.15 -4.38
N LEU A 53 -12.10 -7.06 -3.89
CA LEU A 53 -12.53 -8.30 -3.25
C LEU A 53 -13.50 -8.03 -2.09
N GLY A 54 -13.13 -7.14 -1.15
CA GLY A 54 -14.01 -6.79 -0.03
C GLY A 54 -15.32 -6.11 -0.46
N ARG A 55 -15.29 -5.33 -1.55
CA ARG A 55 -16.50 -4.73 -2.12
C ARG A 55 -17.41 -5.80 -2.74
N GLU A 56 -16.85 -6.75 -3.47
CA GLU A 56 -17.60 -7.87 -4.05
C GLU A 56 -18.24 -8.72 -2.97
N ASP A 57 -17.50 -9.08 -1.92
CA ASP A 57 -18.03 -9.82 -0.76
C ASP A 57 -19.18 -9.08 -0.08
N ALA A 58 -19.07 -7.76 0.09
CA ALA A 58 -20.12 -6.95 0.70
C ALA A 58 -21.38 -6.82 -0.18
N ILE A 59 -21.24 -6.95 -1.49
CA ILE A 59 -22.37 -6.97 -2.44
C ILE A 59 -23.00 -8.37 -2.49
N ALA A 60 -22.18 -9.42 -2.50
CA ALA A 60 -22.63 -10.82 -2.58
C ALA A 60 -23.34 -11.30 -1.30
N ASN A 61 -22.96 -10.74 -0.14
CA ASN A 61 -23.54 -11.09 1.17
C ASN A 61 -24.57 -10.06 1.68
N LYS A 62 -25.20 -9.30 0.78
CA LYS A 62 -26.34 -8.42 1.07
C LYS A 62 -27.66 -9.07 0.69
#